data_AF-A0AAN0IYT1-F1
#
_entry.id   AF-A0AAN0IYT1-F1
#
_cell.length_a   1.000
_cell.length_b   1.000
_cell.length_c   1.000
_cell.angle_alpha   90.00
_cell.angle_beta   90.00
_cell.angle_gamma   90.00
#
_symmetry.space_group_name_H-M   'P 1'
#
loop_
_entity.id
_entity.type
_entity.pdbx_description
1 polymer ?
#
loop_
_entity_poly.entity_id
_entity_poly.type
_entity_poly.pdbx_seq_one_letter_code
_entity_poly.pdbx_strand_id
1 'polypeptide(L)'
;MVSLLELSNVTEEGVHFQSPYNASPMLLSPEASISIQNIIGGDIIMQLDDVVHSLTVGERVEKAMKRSCRWLDRCEKAHSSETRQSLFGIVQGGLDPHLRKESIKVWSLE
;
A
#
# COMPACT_ATOMS: atom_id res chain seq x y z
N MET A 1 -6.24 -2.31 -4.73
CA MET A 1 -6.74 -1.46 -5.84
C MET A 1 -7.09 -2.36 -7.02
N VAL A 2 -8.33 -2.87 -7.12
CA VAL A 2 -8.63 -4.05 -7.98
C VAL A 2 -9.40 -3.71 -9.28
N SER A 3 -9.98 -2.51 -9.43
CA SER A 3 -10.85 -2.22 -10.61
C SER A 3 -10.38 -1.12 -11.58
N LEU A 4 -9.26 -0.42 -11.30
CA LEU A 4 -8.68 0.59 -12.21
C LEU A 4 -7.30 0.18 -12.76
N LEU A 5 -6.95 -1.11 -12.60
CA LEU A 5 -5.62 -1.67 -12.81
C LEU A 5 -5.12 -1.59 -14.26
N GLU A 6 -6.01 -1.61 -15.26
CA GLU A 6 -5.57 -1.55 -16.67
C GLU A 6 -4.88 -0.22 -17.02
N LEU A 7 -5.16 0.84 -16.26
CA LEU A 7 -4.57 2.18 -16.45
C LEU A 7 -3.54 2.52 -15.39
N SER A 8 -3.12 1.56 -14.55
CA SER A 8 -2.21 1.83 -13.45
C SER A 8 -0.87 1.09 -13.57
N ASN A 9 0.21 1.83 -13.29
CA ASN A 9 1.57 1.31 -13.26
C ASN A 9 2.15 1.50 -11.85
N VAL A 10 2.61 0.40 -11.25
CA VAL A 10 3.11 0.40 -9.87
C VAL A 10 4.65 0.42 -9.87
N THR A 11 5.20 1.56 -9.49
CA THR A 11 6.64 1.77 -9.31
C THR A 11 6.99 1.75 -7.82
N GLU A 12 8.26 2.01 -7.47
CA GLU A 12 8.64 2.13 -6.06
C GLU A 12 8.15 3.44 -5.43
N GLU A 13 8.02 4.49 -6.24
CA GLU A 13 7.55 5.80 -5.83
C GLU A 13 6.08 5.76 -5.37
N GLY A 14 5.25 5.04 -6.10
CA GLY A 14 3.82 4.90 -5.85
C GLY A 14 3.08 4.27 -7.04
N VAL A 15 1.76 4.48 -7.06
CA VAL A 15 0.90 4.04 -8.15
C VAL A 15 0.66 5.21 -9.10
N HIS A 16 1.10 5.07 -10.33
CA HIS A 16 0.74 5.97 -11.42
C HIS A 16 -0.58 5.50 -12.02
N PHE A 17 -1.54 6.39 -12.22
CA PHE A 17 -2.83 6.06 -12.82
C PHE A 17 -3.44 7.29 -13.50
N GLN A 18 -4.46 7.08 -14.33
CA GLN A 18 -5.23 8.18 -14.91
C GLN A 18 -6.44 8.50 -14.04
N SER A 19 -6.68 9.79 -13.83
CA SER A 19 -7.89 10.28 -13.19
C SER A 19 -9.14 9.78 -13.93
N PRO A 20 -10.11 9.16 -13.25
CA PRO A 20 -11.34 8.69 -13.90
C PRO A 20 -12.24 9.85 -14.36
N TYR A 21 -11.99 11.07 -13.89
CA TYR A 21 -12.83 12.23 -14.19
C TYR A 21 -12.41 12.95 -15.48
N ASN A 22 -11.11 13.03 -15.76
CA ASN A 22 -10.56 13.85 -16.84
C ASN A 22 -9.34 13.22 -17.54
N ALA A 23 -9.02 11.96 -17.25
CA ALA A 23 -7.86 11.23 -17.79
C ALA A 23 -6.48 11.87 -17.51
N SER A 24 -6.38 12.84 -16.61
CA SER A 24 -5.09 13.44 -16.25
C SER A 24 -4.20 12.42 -15.53
N PRO A 25 -2.87 12.44 -15.76
CA PRO A 25 -1.95 11.57 -15.04
C PRO A 25 -1.93 11.94 -13.55
N MET A 26 -1.95 10.93 -12.69
CA MET A 26 -1.89 11.04 -11.24
C MET A 26 -0.86 10.09 -10.67
N LEU A 27 -0.29 10.46 -9.52
CA LEU A 27 0.58 9.62 -8.71
C LEU A 27 0.02 9.55 -7.30
N LEU A 28 -0.24 8.34 -6.82
CA LEU A 28 -0.55 8.07 -5.42
C LEU A 28 0.66 7.40 -4.76
N SER A 29 1.45 8.18 -4.03
CA SER A 29 2.52 7.67 -3.17
C SER A 29 2.00 7.32 -1.76
N PRO A 30 2.75 6.54 -0.96
CA PRO A 30 2.46 6.33 0.46
C PRO A 30 2.21 7.64 1.24
N GLU A 31 3.03 8.66 1.04
CA GLU A 31 2.92 9.95 1.72
C GLU A 31 1.65 10.70 1.30
N ALA A 32 1.36 10.73 0.00
CA ALA A 32 0.14 11.34 -0.51
C ALA A 32 -1.12 10.62 0.00
N SER A 33 -1.09 9.28 0.04
CA SER A 33 -2.19 8.46 0.57
C SER A 33 -2.47 8.76 2.05
N ILE A 34 -1.44 8.84 2.88
CA ILE A 34 -1.60 9.17 4.30
C ILE A 34 -2.04 10.62 4.50
N SER A 35 -1.48 11.57 3.76
CA SER A 35 -1.90 12.97 3.81
C SER A 35 -3.40 13.14 3.50
N ILE A 36 -3.89 12.47 2.45
CA ILE A 36 -5.31 12.47 2.09
C ILE A 36 -6.16 11.87 3.22
N GLN A 37 -5.76 10.73 3.78
CA GLN A 37 -6.49 10.08 4.87
C GLN A 37 -6.48 10.91 6.17
N ASN A 38 -5.40 11.64 6.45
CA ASN A 38 -5.33 12.57 7.57
C ASN A 38 -6.31 13.74 7.41
N ILE A 39 -6.46 14.27 6.20
CA ILE A 39 -7.42 15.34 5.88
C ILE A 39 -8.86 14.83 5.98
N ILE A 40 -9.13 13.62 5.47
CA ILE A 40 -10.45 12.98 5.58
C ILE A 40 -10.84 12.76 7.05
N GLY A 41 -9.86 12.49 7.92
CA GLY A 41 -10.05 12.41 9.36
C GLY A 41 -10.78 11.14 9.82
N GLY A 42 -10.63 10.03 9.09
CA GLY A 42 -11.19 8.73 9.48
C GLY A 42 -10.48 8.15 10.70
N ASP A 43 -11.21 7.49 11.61
CA ASP A 43 -10.67 6.98 12.87
C ASP A 43 -9.62 5.88 12.68
N ILE A 44 -9.76 5.09 11.60
CA ILE A 44 -8.81 4.07 11.18
C ILE A 44 -8.43 4.35 9.73
N ILE A 45 -7.13 4.44 9.48
CA ILE A 45 -6.56 4.69 8.15
C ILE A 45 -5.71 3.48 7.75
N MET A 46 -5.61 3.23 6.44
CA MET A 46 -4.93 2.06 5.90
C MET A 46 -3.62 2.48 5.22
N GLN A 47 -2.58 1.66 5.35
CA GLN A 47 -1.37 1.82 4.54
C GLN A 47 -1.72 1.74 3.04
N LEU A 48 -0.92 2.40 2.20
CA LEU A 48 -0.90 2.08 0.78
C LEU A 48 -0.10 0.79 0.56
N ASP A 49 -0.64 -0.15 -0.21
CA ASP A 49 -0.01 -1.44 -0.48
C ASP A 49 0.05 -1.78 -1.99
N ASP A 50 0.99 -2.65 -2.36
CA ASP A 50 1.13 -3.17 -3.71
C ASP A 50 0.38 -4.50 -3.83
N VAL A 51 -0.88 -4.41 -4.23
CA VAL A 51 -1.78 -5.57 -4.34
C VAL A 51 -1.58 -6.28 -5.67
N VAL A 52 -1.39 -7.59 -5.60
CA VAL A 52 -1.39 -8.49 -6.76
C VAL A 52 -2.62 -9.40 -6.73
N HIS A 53 -3.10 -9.81 -7.91
CA HIS A 53 -4.20 -10.76 -8.00
C HIS A 53 -3.83 -12.08 -7.28
N SER A 54 -4.76 -12.69 -6.55
CA SER A 54 -4.48 -13.86 -5.70
C SER A 54 -3.96 -15.09 -6.46
N LEU A 55 -4.33 -15.21 -7.74
CA LEU A 55 -3.85 -16.25 -8.65
C LEU A 55 -2.51 -15.90 -9.34
N THR A 56 -1.92 -14.74 -9.07
CA THR A 56 -0.59 -14.38 -9.57
C THR A 56 0.44 -15.31 -8.95
N VAL A 57 1.33 -15.87 -9.77
CA VAL A 57 2.39 -16.77 -9.33
C VAL A 57 3.77 -16.19 -9.66
N GLY A 58 4.80 -16.64 -8.93
CA GLY A 58 6.20 -16.25 -9.16
C GLY A 58 6.63 -14.97 -8.44
N GLU A 59 7.77 -14.41 -8.88
CA GLU A 59 8.51 -13.33 -8.21
C GLU A 59 7.70 -12.04 -8.03
N ARG A 60 6.64 -11.83 -8.82
CA ARG A 60 5.78 -10.64 -8.72
C ARG A 60 5.12 -10.54 -7.35
N VAL A 61 4.74 -11.66 -6.74
CA VAL A 61 4.09 -11.70 -5.41
C VAL A 61 5.07 -11.27 -4.33
N GLU A 62 6.27 -11.84 -4.35
CA GLU A 62 7.35 -11.48 -3.41
C GLU A 62 7.74 -10.02 -3.55
N LYS A 63 7.88 -9.52 -4.79
CA LYS A 63 8.16 -8.11 -5.06
C LYS A 63 7.09 -7.18 -4.50
N ALA A 64 5.81 -7.55 -4.66
CA ALA A 64 4.68 -6.79 -4.12
C ALA A 64 4.71 -6.74 -2.59
N MET A 65 4.93 -7.91 -1.98
CA MET A 65 5.02 -8.05 -0.53
C MET A 65 6.16 -7.19 0.04
N LYS A 66 7.37 -7.30 -0.52
CA LYS A 66 8.53 -6.51 -0.09
C LYS A 66 8.33 -5.02 -0.29
N ARG A 67 7.70 -4.60 -1.39
CA ARG A 67 7.35 -3.20 -1.63
C ARG A 67 6.34 -2.69 -0.61
N SER A 68 5.30 -3.48 -0.32
CA SER A 68 4.28 -3.13 0.67
C SER A 68 4.88 -2.94 2.07
N CYS A 69 5.88 -3.75 2.42
CA CYS A 69 6.64 -3.56 3.67
C CYS A 69 7.41 -2.23 3.68
N ARG A 70 8.12 -1.88 2.61
CA ARG A 70 8.81 -0.57 2.53
C ARG A 70 7.85 0.61 2.48
N TRP A 71 6.67 0.42 1.93
CA TRP A 71 5.62 1.44 1.90
C TRP A 71 4.96 1.63 3.26
N LEU A 72 4.84 0.59 4.07
CA LEU A 72 4.43 0.71 5.48
C LEU A 72 5.34 1.68 6.23
N ASP A 73 6.67 1.49 6.16
CA ASP A 73 7.64 2.38 6.82
C ASP A 73 7.47 3.85 6.39
N ARG A 74 7.11 4.08 5.12
CA ARG A 74 6.85 5.43 4.57
C ARG A 74 5.51 5.98 5.05
N CYS A 75 4.48 5.13 5.12
CA CYS A 75 3.17 5.50 5.65
C CYS A 75 3.26 5.88 7.13
N GLU A 76 3.96 5.10 7.94
CA GLU A 76 4.19 5.37 9.35
C GLU A 76 4.90 6.71 9.55
N LYS A 77 5.99 6.96 8.82
CA LYS A 77 6.71 8.25 8.86
C LYS A 77 5.86 9.44 8.42
N ALA A 78 4.93 9.25 7.50
CA ALA A 78 4.02 10.28 7.03
C ALA A 78 2.81 10.49 7.95
N HIS A 79 2.55 9.57 8.88
CA HIS A 79 1.40 9.62 9.77
C HIS A 79 1.64 10.59 10.91
N SER A 80 1.14 11.82 10.76
CA SER A 80 1.34 12.91 11.74
C SER A 80 0.24 13.03 12.79
N SER A 81 -0.84 12.23 12.71
CA SER A 81 -2.02 12.33 13.58
C SER A 81 -2.26 11.08 14.43
N GLU A 82 -1.19 10.56 15.03
CA GLU A 82 -1.20 9.32 15.84
C GLU A 82 -2.20 9.36 17.01
N THR A 83 -2.53 10.54 17.53
CA THR A 83 -3.45 10.69 18.66
C THR A 83 -4.94 10.65 18.30
N ARG A 84 -5.27 10.74 17.00
CA ARG A 84 -6.65 10.78 16.51
C ARG A 84 -6.99 9.65 15.55
N GLN A 85 -6.01 9.14 14.81
CA GLN A 85 -6.25 8.13 13.78
C GLN A 85 -5.28 6.96 13.96
N SER A 86 -5.80 5.74 13.87
CA SER A 86 -5.02 4.51 13.95
C SER A 86 -4.61 4.05 12.55
N LEU A 87 -3.31 3.92 12.30
CA LEU A 87 -2.79 3.38 11.04
C LEU A 87 -2.75 1.84 11.11
N PHE A 88 -3.49 1.19 10.22
CA PHE A 88 -3.44 -0.25 10.00
C PHE A 88 -2.67 -0.52 8.73
N GLY A 89 -1.76 -1.48 8.77
CA GLY A 89 -1.14 -1.97 7.57
C GLY A 89 -1.58 -3.37 7.21
N ILE A 90 -1.12 -3.83 6.06
CA ILE A 90 -1.77 -4.90 5.31
C ILE A 90 -0.74 -5.98 5.02
N VAL A 91 -0.97 -7.15 5.59
CA VAL A 91 -0.13 -8.33 5.36
C VAL A 91 -0.33 -8.84 3.93
N GLN A 92 0.75 -8.84 3.16
CA GLN A 92 0.80 -9.32 1.79
C GLN A 92 1.45 -10.72 1.72
N GLY A 93 1.67 -11.23 0.51
CA GLY A 93 2.26 -12.56 0.26
C GLY A 93 1.35 -13.53 -0.49
N GLY A 94 0.19 -13.08 -0.97
CA GLY A 94 -0.69 -13.88 -1.82
C GLY A 94 -1.17 -15.17 -1.14
N LEU A 95 -1.05 -16.31 -1.82
CA LEU A 95 -1.37 -17.63 -1.28
C LEU A 95 -0.16 -18.38 -0.72
N ASP A 96 1.02 -17.73 -0.67
CA ASP A 96 2.26 -18.34 -0.17
C ASP A 96 2.38 -18.13 1.36
N PRO A 97 2.33 -19.20 2.18
CA PRO A 97 2.46 -19.09 3.62
C PRO A 97 3.83 -18.58 4.08
N HIS A 98 4.90 -18.84 3.33
CA HIS A 98 6.24 -18.36 3.64
C HIS A 98 6.32 -16.84 3.47
N LEU A 99 5.84 -16.32 2.33
CA LEU A 99 5.82 -14.88 2.08
C LEU A 99 4.91 -14.14 3.08
N ARG A 100 3.77 -14.73 3.47
CA ARG A 100 2.93 -14.17 4.54
C ARG A 100 3.64 -14.11 5.88
N LYS A 101 4.37 -15.17 6.27
CA LYS A 101 5.18 -15.17 7.49
C LYS A 101 6.27 -14.10 7.44
N GLU A 102 6.93 -13.93 6.29
CA GLU A 102 7.90 -12.85 6.10
C GLU A 102 7.27 -11.46 6.24
N SER A 103 6.11 -11.24 5.61
CA SER A 103 5.37 -9.98 5.71
C SER A 103 4.99 -9.63 7.15
N ILE A 104 4.63 -10.62 7.98
CA ILE A 104 4.28 -10.43 9.41
C ILE A 104 5.51 -10.06 10.24
N LYS A 105 6.71 -10.55 9.91
CA LYS A 105 7.92 -10.24 10.70
C LYS A 105 8.24 -8.75 10.71
N VAL A 106 7.89 -8.03 9.65
CA VAL A 106 8.03 -6.57 9.57
C VAL A 106 7.19 -5.88 10.65
N TRP A 107 6.06 -6.46 11.05
CA TRP A 107 5.21 -5.97 12.13
C TRP A 107 5.69 -6.34 13.54
N SER A 108 6.51 -7.38 13.65
CA SER A 108 6.82 -8.01 14.94
C SER A 108 8.13 -7.51 15.55
N LEU A 109 8.61 -6.33 15.17
CA LEU A 109 9.78 -5.70 15.79
C LEU A 109 9.33 -4.74 16.90
N GLU A 110 8.88 -5.33 18.00
CA GLU A 110 9.15 -4.87 19.37
C GLU A 110 9.94 -5.95 20.11
#